data_AF-A0A942FIV2-F1
#
_entry.id   AF-A0A942FIV2-F1
#
_cell.length_a   1.000
_cell.length_b   1.000
_cell.length_c   1.000
_cell.angle_alpha   90.00
_cell.angle_beta   90.00
_cell.angle_gamma   90.00
#
_symmetry.space_group_name_H-M   'P 1'
#
loop_
_entity.id
_entity.type
_entity.pdbx_description
1 polymer ?
#
loop_
_entity_poly.entity_id
_entity_poly.type
_entity_poly.pdbx_seq_one_letter_code
_entity_poly.pdbx_strand_id
1 'polypeptide(L)'
;MDSRDRFQQIRRILIYILILNWGVAAAKLIYGWMIRSASMKADGFHSFSDGSSNLIGLIGIWVASRPIDKNHPYGHKKYETLTSVAISALLFFVCFNVLREGIARFIDPVIPEVNLNAFLVMIVTMAVNIFVMVYENKKGKELKSDILVSDALHTRADILTSASVIITLMAIKFGYPMVDPIASLFIALFIGYAAVQILRESSRVLSDAAAIPIQEIERVVLAIKGVKECHRIRSRGRADDIHIDLHILVDREMDVHRAHHLSYAIENKIKRDFRGVTDVVVHMEPMEMEKNKKRF
;
A
#
# COMPACT_ATOMS: atom_id res chain seq x y z
N MET A 1 14.41 -7.20 12.06
CA MET A 1 14.61 -5.74 11.99
C MET A 1 13.69 -5.12 13.01
N ASP A 2 14.21 -4.25 13.88
CA ASP A 2 13.37 -3.59 14.87
C ASP A 2 12.33 -2.69 14.18
N SER A 3 11.13 -2.57 14.77
CA SER A 3 10.04 -1.77 14.19
C SER A 3 10.44 -0.30 14.03
N ARG A 4 11.27 0.23 14.94
CA ARG A 4 11.80 1.60 14.86
C ARG A 4 12.74 1.79 13.68
N ASP A 5 13.68 0.86 13.46
CA ASP A 5 14.61 0.92 12.34
C ASP A 5 13.87 0.86 11.00
N ARG A 6 12.80 0.05 10.92
CA ARG A 6 11.91 -0.03 9.75
C ARG A 6 11.26 1.33 9.46
N PHE A 7 10.60 1.93 10.44
CA PHE A 7 9.96 3.25 10.25
C PHE A 7 10.96 4.34 9.89
N GLN A 8 12.16 4.33 10.47
CA GLN A 8 13.21 5.28 10.10
C GLN A 8 13.68 5.10 8.65
N GLN A 9 13.83 3.86 8.18
CA GLN A 9 14.17 3.58 6.78
C GLN A 9 13.07 4.05 5.83
N ILE A 10 11.80 3.74 6.12
CA ILE A 10 10.67 4.20 5.30
C ILE A 10 10.64 5.72 5.24
N ARG A 11 10.79 6.40 6.39
CA ARG A 11 10.83 7.87 6.46
C ARG A 11 11.98 8.45 5.63
N ARG A 12 13.18 7.89 5.71
CA ARG A 12 14.33 8.34 4.90
C ARG A 12 14.05 8.19 3.41
N ILE A 13 13.47 7.05 3.00
CA ILE A 13 13.10 6.80 1.61
C ILE A 13 12.09 7.84 1.12
N LEU A 14 11.00 8.05 1.87
CA LEU A 14 9.99 9.06 1.52
C LEU A 14 10.57 10.48 1.46
N ILE A 15 11.52 10.84 2.34
CA ILE A 15 12.20 12.14 2.27
C ILE A 15 13.05 12.27 1.01
N TYR A 16 13.84 11.25 0.67
CA TYR A 16 14.67 11.30 -0.55
C TYR A 16 13.82 11.43 -1.81
N ILE A 17 12.69 10.72 -1.84
CA ILE A 17 11.76 10.75 -2.97
C ILE A 17 11.05 12.10 -3.05
N LEU A 18 10.58 12.63 -1.91
CA LEU A 18 9.99 13.97 -1.85
C LEU A 18 10.95 15.03 -2.40
N ILE A 19 12.22 15.01 -1.98
CA ILE A 19 13.25 15.95 -2.45
C ILE A 19 13.42 15.83 -3.97
N LEU A 20 13.42 14.61 -4.50
CA LEU A 20 13.61 14.35 -5.92
C LEU A 20 12.38 14.75 -6.75
N ASN A 21 11.16 14.43 -6.29
CA ASN A 21 9.90 14.83 -6.93
C ASN A 21 9.74 16.35 -6.94
N TRP A 22 9.97 17.00 -5.80
CA TRP A 22 9.93 18.46 -5.71
C TRP A 22 11.08 19.13 -6.47
N GLY A 23 12.25 18.49 -6.55
CA GLY A 23 13.34 18.96 -7.40
C GLY A 23 12.95 18.99 -8.88
N VAL A 24 12.31 17.93 -9.37
CA VAL A 24 11.78 17.86 -10.74
C VAL A 24 10.67 18.90 -10.95
N ALA A 25 9.73 19.02 -10.02
CA ALA A 25 8.65 20.00 -10.09
C ALA A 25 9.18 21.44 -10.14
N ALA A 26 10.15 21.78 -9.28
CA ALA A 26 10.79 23.08 -9.26
C ALA A 26 11.54 23.36 -10.57
N ALA A 27 12.27 22.39 -11.11
CA ALA A 27 12.96 22.53 -12.39
C ALA A 27 11.97 22.82 -13.54
N LYS A 28 10.84 22.08 -13.61
CA LYS A 28 9.77 22.33 -14.59
C LYS A 28 9.18 23.74 -14.44
N LEU A 29 8.87 24.16 -13.21
CA LEU A 29 8.32 25.48 -12.94
C LEU A 29 9.28 26.60 -13.35
N ILE A 30 10.55 26.55 -12.91
CA ILE A 30 11.57 27.55 -13.25
C ILE A 30 11.73 27.63 -14.77
N TYR A 31 11.87 26.48 -15.43
CA TYR A 31 12.00 26.44 -16.87
C TYR A 31 10.75 27.02 -17.57
N GLY A 32 9.55 26.63 -17.13
CA GLY A 32 8.28 27.13 -17.65
C GLY A 32 8.12 28.65 -17.51
N TRP A 33 8.65 29.25 -16.44
CA TRP A 33 8.71 30.71 -16.29
C TRP A 33 9.69 31.34 -17.28
N MET A 34 10.90 30.77 -17.43
CA MET A 34 11.91 31.28 -18.36
C MET A 34 11.42 31.29 -19.81
N ILE A 35 10.75 30.21 -20.25
CA ILE A 35 10.22 30.09 -21.62
C ILE A 35 8.79 30.64 -21.78
N ARG A 36 8.22 31.24 -20.73
CA ARG A 36 6.83 31.74 -20.68
C ARG A 36 5.77 30.71 -21.14
N SER A 37 6.03 29.42 -20.93
CA SER A 37 5.13 28.35 -21.35
C SER A 37 4.07 28.08 -20.28
N ALA A 38 2.81 28.30 -20.61
CA ALA A 38 1.69 27.94 -19.74
C ALA A 38 1.61 26.42 -19.50
N SER A 39 1.84 25.63 -20.55
CA SER A 39 1.84 24.16 -20.50
C SER A 39 2.91 23.60 -19.55
N MET A 40 4.15 24.09 -19.65
CA MET A 40 5.25 23.65 -18.76
C MET A 40 5.01 24.05 -17.30
N LYS A 41 4.41 25.24 -17.05
CA LYS A 41 4.04 25.65 -15.69
C LYS A 41 2.94 24.75 -15.11
N ALA A 42 1.92 24.43 -15.89
CA ALA A 42 0.84 23.53 -15.45
C ALA A 42 1.38 22.14 -15.10
N ASP A 43 2.25 21.58 -15.93
CA ASP A 43 2.92 20.29 -15.67
C ASP A 43 3.83 20.36 -14.42
N GLY A 44 4.53 21.47 -14.20
CA GLY A 44 5.30 21.70 -12.97
C GLY A 44 4.43 21.74 -11.70
N PHE A 45 3.25 22.37 -11.76
CA PHE A 45 2.29 22.36 -10.65
C PHE A 45 1.68 20.97 -10.40
N HIS A 46 1.43 20.20 -11.46
CA HIS A 46 0.99 18.81 -11.33
C HIS A 46 2.05 17.97 -10.59
N SER A 47 3.31 18.01 -11.04
CA SER A 47 4.41 17.30 -10.37
C SER A 47 4.64 17.77 -8.93
N PHE A 48 4.36 19.04 -8.62
CA PHE A 48 4.40 19.53 -7.24
C PHE A 48 3.28 18.92 -6.39
N SER A 49 2.06 18.85 -6.94
CA SER A 49 0.90 18.22 -6.31
C SER A 49 1.14 16.73 -6.07
N ASP A 50 1.84 16.04 -6.96
CA ASP A 50 2.17 14.61 -6.80
C ASP A 50 3.05 14.38 -5.57
N GLY A 51 3.97 15.31 -5.27
CA GLY A 51 4.74 15.29 -4.01
C GLY A 51 3.87 15.38 -2.73
N SER A 52 2.58 15.71 -2.85
CA SER A 52 1.64 15.66 -1.71
C SER A 52 1.39 14.23 -1.24
N SER A 53 1.45 13.21 -2.11
CA SER A 53 1.34 11.80 -1.68
C SER A 53 2.49 11.43 -0.74
N ASN A 54 3.71 11.87 -1.05
CA ASN A 54 4.89 11.65 -0.21
C ASN A 54 4.74 12.38 1.15
N LEU A 55 4.20 13.61 1.16
CA LEU A 55 3.92 14.34 2.42
C LEU A 55 2.89 13.60 3.28
N ILE A 56 1.79 13.14 2.67
CA ILE A 56 0.77 12.32 3.35
C ILE A 56 1.41 11.04 3.88
N GLY A 57 2.28 10.40 3.09
CA GLY A 57 3.08 9.25 3.50
C GLY A 57 3.96 9.54 4.73
N LEU A 58 4.66 10.68 4.76
CA LEU A 58 5.51 11.08 5.88
C LEU A 58 4.70 11.32 7.16
N ILE A 59 3.56 12.00 7.06
CA ILE A 59 2.64 12.20 8.19
C ILE A 59 2.11 10.84 8.66
N GLY A 60 1.69 9.99 7.73
CA GLY A 60 1.21 8.64 8.00
C GLY A 60 2.21 7.79 8.77
N ILE A 61 3.47 7.76 8.32
CA ILE A 61 4.56 7.06 9.00
C ILE A 61 4.85 7.66 10.37
N TRP A 62 4.83 8.98 10.51
CA TRP A 62 5.02 9.62 11.81
C TRP A 62 3.95 9.19 12.81
N VAL A 63 2.67 9.19 12.42
CA VAL A 63 1.57 8.69 13.28
C VAL A 63 1.73 7.19 13.54
N ALA A 64 2.00 6.39 12.50
CA ALA A 64 2.10 4.94 12.62
C ALA A 64 3.29 4.47 13.48
N SER A 65 4.34 5.28 13.56
CA SER A 65 5.55 5.00 14.36
C SER A 65 5.39 5.30 15.85
N ARG A 66 4.27 5.90 16.27
CA ARG A 66 4.02 6.20 17.69
C ARG A 66 3.92 4.91 18.52
N PRO A 67 4.48 4.91 19.73
CA PRO A 67 4.41 3.75 20.62
C PRO A 67 2.96 3.48 21.04
N ILE A 68 2.76 2.33 21.69
CA ILE A 68 1.49 1.97 22.33
C ILE A 68 1.16 3.03 23.40
N ASP A 69 -0.10 3.45 23.45
CA ASP A 69 -0.62 4.34 24.47
C ASP A 69 -1.96 3.83 25.03
N LYS A 70 -2.53 4.55 26.00
CA LYS A 70 -3.77 4.15 26.66
C LYS A 70 -4.98 4.11 25.72
N ASN A 71 -4.99 4.92 24.67
CA ASN A 71 -6.08 4.99 23.69
C ASN A 71 -5.88 3.97 22.55
N HIS A 72 -4.64 3.53 22.34
CA HIS A 72 -4.24 2.58 21.30
C HIS A 72 -3.38 1.45 21.90
N PRO A 73 -4.00 0.51 22.66
CA PRO A 73 -3.27 -0.58 23.32
C PRO A 73 -2.58 -1.55 22.35
N TYR A 74 -3.09 -1.64 21.11
CA TYR A 74 -2.48 -2.42 20.03
C TYR A 74 -1.49 -1.61 19.16
N GLY A 75 -1.27 -0.33 19.50
CA GLY A 75 -0.38 0.57 18.78
C GLY A 75 -1.00 1.25 17.57
N HIS A 76 -0.16 1.99 16.84
CA HIS A 76 -0.58 2.89 15.76
C HIS A 76 -0.31 2.36 14.35
N LYS A 77 0.17 1.13 14.19
CA LYS A 77 0.63 0.62 12.88
C LYS A 77 -0.44 0.59 11.79
N LYS A 78 -1.74 0.50 12.15
CA LYS A 78 -2.86 0.58 11.19
C LYS A 78 -3.01 1.97 10.53
N TYR A 79 -2.46 3.03 11.12
CA TYR A 79 -2.44 4.35 10.48
C TYR A 79 -1.61 4.36 9.18
N GLU A 80 -0.64 3.44 9.04
CA GLU A 80 0.07 3.26 7.77
C GLU A 80 -0.90 2.80 6.68
N THR A 81 -1.73 1.79 6.96
CA THR A 81 -2.78 1.32 6.04
C THR A 81 -3.84 2.38 5.79
N LEU A 82 -4.24 3.15 6.80
CA LEU A 82 -5.16 4.28 6.61
C LEU A 82 -4.58 5.34 5.66
N THR A 83 -3.28 5.56 5.73
CA THR A 83 -2.57 6.46 4.81
C THR A 83 -2.56 5.91 3.39
N SER A 84 -2.41 4.60 3.20
CA SER A 84 -2.58 3.94 1.90
C SER A 84 -3.98 4.14 1.32
N VAL A 85 -5.03 4.15 2.15
CA VAL A 85 -6.40 4.50 1.71
C VAL A 85 -6.47 5.96 1.25
N ALA A 86 -5.81 6.89 1.96
CA ALA A 86 -5.75 8.28 1.54
C ALA A 86 -5.02 8.46 0.19
N ILE A 87 -3.93 7.73 -0.04
CA ILE A 87 -3.22 7.71 -1.33
C ILE A 87 -4.11 7.12 -2.44
N SER A 88 -4.85 6.05 -2.15
CA SER A 88 -5.85 5.49 -3.07
C SER A 88 -6.94 6.51 -3.44
N ALA A 89 -7.41 7.32 -2.50
CA ALA A 89 -8.37 8.39 -2.76
C ALA A 89 -7.80 9.47 -3.69
N LEU A 90 -6.52 9.84 -3.53
CA LEU A 90 -5.83 10.73 -4.47
C LEU A 90 -5.73 10.11 -5.87
N LEU A 91 -5.44 8.81 -5.97
CA LEU A 91 -5.41 8.11 -7.26
C LEU A 91 -6.79 8.09 -7.94
N PHE A 92 -7.87 7.93 -7.19
CA PHE A 92 -9.22 8.09 -7.75
C PHE A 92 -9.47 9.51 -8.26
N PHE A 93 -8.99 10.53 -7.55
CA PHE A 93 -9.08 11.91 -8.00
C PHE A 93 -8.30 12.14 -9.30
N VAL A 94 -7.07 11.63 -9.40
CA VAL A 94 -6.26 11.68 -10.64
C VAL A 94 -6.99 10.94 -11.78
N CYS A 95 -7.47 9.72 -11.52
CA CYS A 95 -8.24 8.93 -12.49
C CYS A 95 -9.46 9.70 -13.02
N PHE A 96 -10.21 10.36 -12.14
CA PHE A 96 -11.39 11.14 -12.52
C PHE A 96 -11.02 12.34 -13.41
N ASN A 97 -9.94 13.06 -13.08
CA ASN A 97 -9.47 14.18 -13.90
C ASN A 97 -9.01 13.71 -15.29
N VAL A 98 -8.21 12.64 -15.36
CA VAL A 98 -7.75 12.06 -16.64
C VAL A 98 -8.94 11.61 -17.50
N LEU A 99 -9.94 10.96 -16.89
CA LEU A 99 -11.15 10.53 -17.61
C LEU A 99 -11.95 11.73 -18.14
N ARG A 100 -12.14 12.75 -17.30
CA ARG A 100 -12.86 13.98 -17.66
C ARG A 100 -12.16 14.70 -18.82
N GLU A 101 -10.84 14.84 -18.75
CA GLU A 101 -10.05 15.46 -19.82
C GLU A 101 -10.09 14.62 -21.11
N GLY A 102 -9.95 13.30 -21.02
CA GLY A 102 -10.04 12.40 -22.16
C GLY A 102 -11.39 12.51 -22.88
N ILE A 103 -12.50 12.58 -22.13
CA ILE A 103 -13.84 12.78 -22.69
C ILE A 103 -13.98 14.17 -23.32
N ALA A 104 -13.47 15.22 -22.67
CA ALA A 104 -13.53 16.58 -23.21
C ALA A 104 -12.81 16.68 -24.56
N ARG A 105 -11.67 15.99 -24.73
CA ARG A 105 -10.90 15.98 -25.98
C ARG A 105 -11.57 15.22 -27.14
N PHE A 106 -12.58 14.38 -26.88
CA PHE A 106 -13.44 13.84 -27.94
C PHE A 106 -14.35 14.91 -28.55
N ILE A 107 -14.74 15.92 -27.77
CA ILE A 107 -15.67 16.98 -28.19
C ILE A 107 -14.90 18.15 -28.80
N ASP A 108 -13.82 18.57 -28.14
CA ASP A 108 -12.96 19.68 -28.60
C ASP A 108 -11.49 19.24 -28.60
N PRO A 109 -10.93 18.84 -29.75
CA PRO A 109 -9.54 18.41 -29.85
C PRO A 109 -8.57 19.58 -29.59
N VAL A 110 -8.09 19.69 -28.35
CA VAL A 110 -7.02 20.62 -28.01
C VAL A 110 -5.68 19.99 -28.39
N ILE A 111 -4.99 20.59 -29.37
CA ILE A 111 -3.64 20.17 -29.76
C ILE A 111 -2.67 20.72 -28.71
N PRO A 112 -1.97 19.88 -27.92
CA PRO A 112 -1.00 20.39 -26.98
C PRO A 112 0.21 20.92 -27.76
N GLU A 113 0.49 22.22 -27.65
CA GLU A 113 1.71 22.80 -28.20
C GLU A 113 2.91 22.34 -27.37
N VAL A 114 3.63 21.33 -27.86
CA VAL A 114 4.83 20.82 -27.20
C VAL A 114 6.05 21.19 -28.00
N ASN A 115 6.78 22.17 -27.46
CA ASN A 115 8.10 22.55 -27.95
C ASN A 115 9.09 21.39 -27.71
N LEU A 116 10.11 21.25 -28.57
CA LEU A 116 11.11 20.16 -28.50
C LEU A 116 11.76 20.05 -27.12
N ASN A 117 11.99 21.20 -26.46
CA ASN A 117 12.56 21.25 -25.12
C ASN A 117 11.60 20.72 -24.05
N ALA A 118 10.29 20.94 -24.19
CA ALA A 118 9.29 20.42 -23.27
C ALA A 118 9.17 18.90 -23.37
N PHE A 119 9.31 18.35 -24.58
CA PHE A 119 9.38 16.92 -24.82
C PHE A 119 10.59 16.27 -24.12
N LEU A 120 11.77 16.91 -24.20
CA LEU A 120 12.99 16.42 -23.54
C LEU A 120 12.85 16.41 -22.02
N VAL A 121 12.30 17.49 -21.43
CA VAL A 121 12.03 17.57 -19.98
C VAL A 121 11.05 16.48 -19.53
N MET A 122 10.02 16.18 -20.33
CA MET A 122 9.06 15.12 -20.04
C MET A 122 9.72 13.73 -20.06
N ILE A 123 10.60 13.44 -21.02
CA ILE A 123 11.37 12.19 -21.07
C ILE A 123 12.26 12.04 -19.83
N VAL A 124 13.01 13.09 -19.48
CA VAL A 124 13.88 13.08 -18.29
C VAL A 124 13.07 12.85 -17.02
N THR A 125 11.94 13.54 -16.89
CA THR A 125 11.02 13.36 -15.75
C THR A 125 10.49 11.93 -15.69
N MET A 126 10.06 11.38 -16.81
CA MET A 126 9.56 10.00 -16.87
C MET A 126 10.64 8.99 -16.47
N ALA A 127 11.89 9.18 -16.89
CA ALA A 127 13.01 8.33 -16.49
C ALA A 127 13.27 8.38 -14.98
N VAL A 128 13.20 9.58 -14.39
CA VAL A 128 13.33 9.79 -12.94
C VAL A 128 12.19 9.09 -12.20
N ASN A 129 10.93 9.27 -12.63
CA ASN A 129 9.78 8.62 -12.02
C ASN A 129 9.85 7.09 -12.13
N ILE A 130 10.34 6.54 -13.25
CA ILE A 130 10.56 5.09 -13.39
C ILE A 130 11.56 4.58 -12.36
N PHE A 131 12.67 5.31 -12.17
CA PHE A 131 13.66 4.96 -11.15
C PHE A 131 13.05 4.99 -9.73
N VAL A 132 12.31 6.05 -9.41
CA VAL A 132 11.59 6.20 -8.13
C VAL A 132 10.63 5.03 -7.91
N MET A 133 9.74 4.76 -8.87
CA MET A 133 8.75 3.69 -8.79
C MET A 133 9.38 2.31 -8.56
N VAL A 134 10.48 2.01 -9.28
CA VAL A 134 11.19 0.73 -9.10
C VAL A 134 11.82 0.65 -7.71
N TYR A 135 12.42 1.74 -7.24
CA TYR A 135 13.05 1.81 -5.92
C TYR A 135 12.02 1.69 -4.79
N GLU A 136 10.92 2.44 -4.87
CA GLU A 136 9.80 2.40 -3.92
C GLU A 136 9.16 1.02 -3.85
N ASN A 137 8.83 0.43 -4.99
CA ASN A 137 8.18 -0.89 -5.01
C ASN A 137 9.09 -1.97 -4.42
N LYS A 138 10.39 -1.91 -4.72
CA LYS A 138 11.38 -2.82 -4.15
C LYS A 138 11.46 -2.67 -2.64
N LYS A 139 11.61 -1.44 -2.14
CA LYS A 139 11.72 -1.17 -0.70
C LYS A 139 10.41 -1.36 0.05
N GLY A 140 9.26 -1.08 -0.57
CA GLY A 140 7.95 -1.35 0.00
C GLY A 140 7.73 -2.84 0.25
N LYS A 141 8.13 -3.71 -0.68
CA LYS A 141 8.08 -5.17 -0.49
C LYS A 141 9.08 -5.65 0.57
N GLU A 142 10.31 -5.15 0.54
CA GLU A 142 11.37 -5.52 1.51
C GLU A 142 11.01 -5.12 2.95
N LEU A 143 10.43 -3.93 3.12
CA LEU A 143 10.06 -3.35 4.41
C LEU A 143 8.62 -3.66 4.83
N LYS A 144 7.87 -4.43 4.02
CA LYS A 144 6.44 -4.69 4.19
C LYS A 144 5.64 -3.40 4.47
N SER A 145 5.91 -2.36 3.68
CA SER A 145 5.30 -1.05 3.85
C SER A 145 4.18 -0.82 2.84
N ASP A 146 2.96 -0.68 3.35
CA ASP A 146 1.77 -0.43 2.54
C ASP A 146 1.85 0.95 1.89
N ILE A 147 2.44 1.93 2.60
CA ILE A 147 2.63 3.30 2.08
C ILE A 147 3.56 3.29 0.88
N LEU A 148 4.76 2.70 0.99
CA LEU A 148 5.72 2.69 -0.13
C LEU A 148 5.19 1.94 -1.36
N VAL A 149 4.43 0.85 -1.15
CA VAL A 149 3.80 0.14 -2.26
C VAL A 149 2.70 0.98 -2.90
N SER A 150 1.91 1.71 -2.10
CA SER A 150 0.85 2.60 -2.60
C SER A 150 1.42 3.80 -3.35
N ASP A 151 2.49 4.40 -2.83
CA ASP A 151 3.20 5.52 -3.46
C ASP A 151 3.84 5.09 -4.79
N ALA A 152 4.45 3.90 -4.85
CA ALA A 152 4.97 3.34 -6.09
C ALA A 152 3.88 3.15 -7.17
N LEU A 153 2.68 2.75 -6.76
CA LEU A 153 1.53 2.61 -7.66
C LEU A 153 1.00 3.97 -8.12
N HIS A 154 1.07 5.00 -7.27
CA HIS A 154 0.79 6.38 -7.66
C HIS A 154 1.80 6.86 -8.70
N THR A 155 3.09 6.76 -8.40
CA THR A 155 4.17 7.11 -9.34
C THR A 155 4.04 6.35 -10.67
N ARG A 156 3.59 5.09 -10.64
CA ARG A 156 3.30 4.31 -11.85
C ARG A 156 2.16 4.89 -12.67
N ALA A 157 1.08 5.35 -12.03
CA ALA A 157 -0.03 6.03 -12.70
C ALA A 157 0.47 7.31 -13.41
N ASP A 158 1.36 8.06 -12.79
CA ASP A 158 1.94 9.29 -13.35
C ASP A 158 2.84 9.00 -14.55
N ILE A 159 3.65 7.93 -14.48
CA ILE A 159 4.45 7.45 -15.62
C ILE A 159 3.55 7.07 -16.80
N LEU A 160 2.47 6.32 -16.56
CA LEU A 160 1.54 5.93 -17.61
C LEU A 160 0.87 7.15 -18.23
N THR A 161 0.43 8.11 -17.40
CA THR A 161 -0.16 9.36 -17.86
C THR A 161 0.82 10.17 -18.72
N SER A 162 2.07 10.31 -18.27
CA SER A 162 3.14 10.98 -19.04
C SER A 162 3.43 10.27 -20.37
N ALA A 163 3.43 8.93 -20.37
CA ALA A 163 3.59 8.13 -21.57
C ALA A 163 2.42 8.31 -22.54
N SER A 164 1.18 8.47 -22.04
CA SER A 164 0.02 8.84 -22.87
C SER A 164 0.31 10.09 -23.66
N VAL A 165 0.76 11.14 -22.98
CA VAL A 165 0.98 12.45 -23.59
C VAL A 165 2.05 12.34 -24.68
N ILE A 166 3.12 11.58 -24.44
CA ILE A 166 4.16 11.32 -25.46
C ILE A 166 3.56 10.63 -26.70
N ILE A 167 2.79 9.56 -26.50
CA ILE A 167 2.17 8.79 -27.59
C ILE A 167 1.20 9.66 -28.38
N THR A 168 0.38 10.43 -27.67
CA THR A 168 -0.56 11.42 -28.21
C THR A 168 0.13 12.41 -29.13
N LEU A 169 1.22 13.02 -28.68
CA LEU A 169 1.95 14.02 -29.47
C LEU A 169 2.54 13.41 -30.74
N MET A 170 3.08 12.19 -30.64
CA MET A 170 3.53 11.46 -31.83
C MET A 170 2.38 11.17 -32.78
N ALA A 171 1.24 10.68 -32.27
CA ALA A 171 0.07 10.33 -33.08
C ALA A 171 -0.53 11.55 -33.79
N ILE A 172 -0.65 12.69 -33.11
CA ILE A 172 -1.10 13.96 -33.71
C ILE A 172 -0.16 14.37 -34.84
N LYS A 173 1.16 14.26 -34.65
CA LYS A 173 2.15 14.56 -35.70
C LYS A 173 2.00 13.67 -36.94
N PHE A 174 1.55 12.43 -36.77
CA PHE A 174 1.24 11.51 -37.87
C PHE A 174 -0.20 11.64 -38.41
N GLY A 175 -0.99 12.61 -37.95
CA GLY A 175 -2.34 12.88 -38.43
C GLY A 175 -3.46 12.06 -37.76
N TYR A 176 -3.19 11.45 -36.60
CA TYR A 176 -4.15 10.62 -35.86
C TYR A 176 -4.56 11.25 -34.50
N PRO A 177 -5.33 12.35 -34.48
CA PRO A 177 -5.69 13.04 -33.23
C PRO A 177 -6.61 12.22 -32.32
N MET A 178 -7.38 11.27 -32.86
CA MET A 178 -8.29 10.39 -32.09
C MET A 178 -7.56 9.36 -31.21
N VAL A 179 -6.24 9.20 -31.37
CA VAL A 179 -5.45 8.31 -30.50
C VAL A 179 -5.39 8.85 -29.06
N ASP A 180 -5.42 10.16 -28.87
CA ASP A 180 -5.29 10.78 -27.55
C ASP A 180 -6.47 10.51 -26.60
N PRO A 181 -7.72 10.74 -27.02
CA PRO A 181 -8.86 10.45 -26.15
C PRO A 181 -8.98 8.94 -25.83
N ILE A 182 -8.62 8.07 -26.78
CA ILE A 182 -8.61 6.62 -26.59
C ILE A 182 -7.53 6.21 -25.58
N ALA A 183 -6.29 6.69 -25.76
CA ALA A 183 -5.18 6.39 -24.85
C ALA A 183 -5.48 6.88 -23.42
N SER A 184 -6.04 8.09 -23.29
CA SER A 184 -6.44 8.67 -22.00
C SER A 184 -7.49 7.82 -21.27
N LEU A 185 -8.47 7.26 -22.01
CA LEU A 185 -9.49 6.36 -21.44
C LEU A 185 -8.88 5.04 -20.94
N PHE A 186 -7.99 4.43 -21.72
CA PHE A 186 -7.29 3.22 -21.30
C PHE A 186 -6.44 3.46 -20.06
N ILE A 187 -5.72 4.58 -19.99
CA ILE A 187 -4.87 4.90 -18.85
C ILE A 187 -5.72 5.18 -17.61
N ALA A 188 -6.81 5.94 -17.74
CA ALA A 188 -7.75 6.12 -16.63
C ALA A 188 -8.24 4.76 -16.06
N LEU A 189 -8.53 3.77 -16.91
CA LEU A 189 -8.89 2.42 -16.46
C LEU A 189 -7.77 1.76 -15.64
N PHE A 190 -6.51 1.86 -16.08
CA PHE A 190 -5.36 1.33 -15.34
C PHE A 190 -5.16 2.03 -13.99
N ILE A 191 -5.29 3.36 -13.94
CA ILE A 191 -5.19 4.14 -12.70
C ILE A 191 -6.31 3.73 -11.73
N GLY A 192 -7.56 3.67 -12.22
CA GLY A 192 -8.72 3.24 -11.44
C GLY A 192 -8.57 1.83 -10.90
N TYR A 193 -8.05 0.89 -11.71
CA TYR A 193 -7.75 -0.47 -11.26
C TYR A 193 -6.71 -0.49 -10.12
N ALA A 194 -5.63 0.29 -10.25
CA ALA A 194 -4.61 0.40 -9.20
C ALA A 194 -5.20 1.00 -7.90
N ALA A 195 -6.02 2.05 -8.02
CA ALA A 195 -6.70 2.66 -6.88
C ALA A 195 -7.62 1.67 -6.15
N VAL A 196 -8.43 0.90 -6.90
CA VAL A 196 -9.30 -0.15 -6.35
C VAL A 196 -8.47 -1.26 -5.69
N GLN A 197 -7.34 -1.65 -6.28
CA GLN A 197 -6.47 -2.66 -5.70
C GLN A 197 -5.94 -2.23 -4.32
N ILE A 198 -5.39 -1.01 -4.22
CA ILE A 198 -4.90 -0.46 -2.93
C ILE A 198 -6.03 -0.37 -1.92
N LEU A 199 -7.21 0.10 -2.34
CA LEU A 199 -8.37 0.21 -1.46
C LEU A 199 -8.80 -1.17 -0.95
N ARG A 200 -8.83 -2.19 -1.81
CA ARG A 200 -9.21 -3.56 -1.45
C ARG A 200 -8.22 -4.19 -0.48
N GLU A 201 -6.92 -4.06 -0.74
CA GLU A 201 -5.86 -4.58 0.14
C GLU A 201 -5.89 -3.88 1.50
N SER A 202 -6.03 -2.55 1.51
CA SER A 202 -6.11 -1.76 2.74
C SER A 202 -7.39 -2.06 3.53
N SER A 203 -8.52 -2.19 2.84
CA SER A 203 -9.82 -2.51 3.48
C SER A 203 -9.79 -3.86 4.16
N ARG A 204 -9.12 -4.87 3.58
CA ARG A 204 -8.94 -6.19 4.21
C ARG A 204 -8.23 -6.08 5.56
N VAL A 205 -7.17 -5.29 5.63
CA VAL A 205 -6.42 -5.07 6.88
C VAL A 205 -7.27 -4.30 7.89
N LEU A 206 -7.98 -3.25 7.44
CA LEU A 206 -8.82 -2.43 8.32
C LEU A 206 -10.05 -3.18 8.84
N SER A 207 -10.59 -4.11 8.05
CA SER A 207 -11.73 -4.96 8.43
C SER A 207 -11.35 -6.24 9.18
N ASP A 208 -10.09 -6.37 9.62
CA ASP A 208 -9.58 -7.56 10.31
C ASP A 208 -9.80 -8.88 9.52
N ALA A 209 -9.65 -8.82 8.19
CA ALA A 209 -9.67 -10.04 7.36
C ALA A 209 -8.50 -10.98 7.74
N ALA A 210 -8.72 -12.28 7.55
CA ALA A 210 -7.73 -13.32 7.87
C ALA A 210 -6.36 -13.01 7.24
N ALA A 211 -5.37 -12.73 8.08
CA ALA A 211 -4.01 -12.43 7.66
C ALA A 211 -3.23 -13.70 7.26
N ILE A 212 -3.56 -14.82 7.90
CA ILE A 212 -2.99 -16.15 7.63
C ILE A 212 -4.16 -17.14 7.49
N PRO A 213 -4.13 -18.04 6.49
CA PRO A 213 -5.15 -19.08 6.35
C PRO A 213 -5.27 -19.93 7.62
N ILE A 214 -6.50 -20.14 8.07
CA ILE A 214 -6.81 -20.86 9.32
C ILE A 214 -6.16 -22.26 9.33
N GLN A 215 -6.17 -22.95 8.19
CA GLN A 215 -5.65 -24.32 8.05
C GLN A 215 -4.14 -24.39 8.27
N GLU A 216 -3.40 -23.31 7.98
CA GLU A 216 -1.96 -23.26 8.22
C GLU A 216 -1.65 -23.16 9.71
N ILE A 217 -2.37 -22.28 10.43
CA ILE A 217 -2.23 -22.13 11.88
C ILE A 217 -2.61 -23.43 12.58
N GLU A 218 -3.76 -24.00 12.21
CA GLU A 218 -4.26 -25.26 12.78
C GLU A 218 -3.23 -26.39 12.64
N ARG A 219 -2.65 -26.55 11.44
CA ARG A 219 -1.62 -27.58 11.17
C ARG A 219 -0.39 -27.41 12.06
N VAL A 220 0.07 -26.18 12.26
CA VAL A 220 1.25 -25.89 13.10
C VAL A 220 0.95 -26.18 14.57
N VAL A 221 -0.24 -25.81 15.05
CA VAL A 221 -0.64 -25.95 16.45
C VAL A 221 -0.93 -27.41 16.81
N LEU A 222 -1.61 -28.17 15.95
CA LEU A 222 -1.88 -29.60 16.15
C LEU A 222 -0.62 -30.47 16.17
N ALA A 223 0.48 -30.00 15.59
CA ALA A 223 1.77 -30.71 15.66
C ALA A 223 2.43 -30.64 17.05
N ILE A 224 1.92 -29.81 17.97
CA ILE A 224 2.48 -29.64 19.31
C ILE A 224 1.87 -30.67 20.27
N LYS A 225 2.74 -31.47 20.90
CA LYS A 225 2.31 -32.47 21.89
C LYS A 225 1.56 -31.80 23.05
N GLY A 226 0.38 -32.30 23.36
CA GLY A 226 -0.48 -31.79 24.43
C GLY A 226 -1.70 -31.02 23.91
N VAL A 227 -1.66 -30.54 22.66
CA VAL A 227 -2.85 -30.02 21.97
C VAL A 227 -3.67 -31.20 21.46
N LYS A 228 -4.96 -31.25 21.82
CA LYS A 228 -5.90 -32.27 21.34
C LYS A 228 -6.71 -31.78 20.14
N GLU A 229 -7.14 -30.53 20.20
CA GLU A 229 -7.90 -29.86 19.16
C GLU A 229 -7.54 -28.37 19.14
N CYS A 230 -7.71 -27.71 18.00
CA CYS A 230 -7.55 -26.28 17.84
C CYS A 230 -8.76 -25.75 17.06
N HIS A 231 -9.46 -24.75 17.60
CA HIS A 231 -10.67 -24.22 16.98
C HIS A 231 -10.81 -22.71 17.24
N ARG A 232 -11.81 -22.07 16.63
CA ARG A 232 -12.06 -20.61 16.72
C ARG A 232 -10.82 -19.75 16.42
N ILE A 233 -9.97 -20.21 15.50
CA ILE A 233 -8.77 -19.51 15.08
C ILE A 233 -9.16 -18.21 14.36
N ARG A 234 -8.60 -17.09 14.81
CA ARG A 234 -8.73 -15.77 14.20
C ARG A 234 -7.33 -15.21 13.98
N SER A 235 -7.08 -14.70 12.79
CA SER A 235 -5.84 -14.00 12.45
C SER A 235 -6.19 -12.65 11.84
N ARG A 236 -5.52 -11.59 12.24
CA ARG A 236 -5.78 -10.24 11.73
C ARG A 236 -4.52 -9.39 11.71
N GLY A 237 -4.60 -8.24 11.05
CA GLY A 237 -3.54 -7.24 11.06
C GLY A 237 -2.72 -7.20 9.76
N ARG A 238 -1.56 -6.56 9.85
CA ARG A 238 -0.67 -6.28 8.70
C ARG A 238 0.40 -7.36 8.59
N ALA A 239 1.07 -7.45 7.44
CA ALA A 239 2.11 -8.46 7.20
C ALA A 239 3.31 -8.37 8.18
N ASP A 240 3.51 -7.25 8.87
CA ASP A 240 4.54 -6.98 9.87
C ASP A 240 3.98 -6.80 11.30
N ASP A 241 2.68 -7.01 11.48
CA ASP A 241 1.97 -6.90 12.75
C ASP A 241 0.70 -7.77 12.74
N ILE A 242 0.90 -9.09 12.75
CA ILE A 242 -0.17 -10.08 12.73
C ILE A 242 -0.50 -10.46 14.17
N HIS A 243 -1.79 -10.40 14.52
CA HIS A 243 -2.32 -10.83 15.81
C HIS A 243 -3.15 -12.08 15.61
N ILE A 244 -2.98 -13.07 16.48
CA ILE A 244 -3.66 -14.37 16.38
C ILE A 244 -4.36 -14.67 17.70
N ASP A 245 -5.63 -15.02 17.62
CA ASP A 245 -6.40 -15.55 18.74
C ASP A 245 -6.83 -16.98 18.40
N LEU A 246 -6.65 -17.94 19.30
CA LEU A 246 -7.09 -19.31 19.09
C LEU A 246 -7.55 -19.99 20.38
N HIS A 247 -8.41 -20.98 20.23
CA HIS A 247 -8.84 -21.86 21.32
C HIS A 247 -8.19 -23.23 21.13
N ILE A 248 -7.68 -23.81 22.21
CA ILE A 248 -7.15 -25.18 22.20
C ILE A 248 -7.82 -26.04 23.24
N LEU A 249 -8.08 -27.30 22.89
CA LEU A 249 -8.51 -28.32 23.84
C LEU A 249 -7.31 -29.05 24.41
N VAL A 250 -7.28 -29.14 25.74
CA VAL A 250 -6.24 -29.83 26.51
C VAL A 250 -6.85 -30.85 27.47
N ASP A 251 -5.97 -31.64 28.09
CA ASP A 251 -6.38 -32.60 29.12
C ASP A 251 -7.08 -31.91 30.30
N ARG A 252 -8.17 -32.50 30.80
CA ARG A 252 -8.96 -31.96 31.91
C ARG A 252 -8.18 -31.90 33.22
N GLU A 253 -7.22 -32.81 33.39
CA GLU A 253 -6.40 -32.92 34.60
C GLU A 253 -5.12 -32.08 34.49
N MET A 254 -4.94 -31.32 33.40
CA MET A 254 -3.80 -30.44 33.23
C MET A 254 -3.85 -29.31 34.26
N ASP A 255 -2.82 -29.21 35.09
CA ASP A 255 -2.67 -28.08 36.00
C ASP A 255 -2.38 -26.77 35.25
N VAL A 256 -2.70 -25.64 35.90
CA VAL A 256 -2.58 -24.29 35.32
C VAL A 256 -1.14 -23.97 34.91
N HIS A 257 -0.15 -24.49 35.64
CA HIS A 257 1.26 -24.24 35.33
C HIS A 257 1.67 -24.95 34.02
N ARG A 258 1.29 -26.22 33.84
CA ARG A 258 1.50 -26.94 32.56
C ARG A 258 0.72 -26.31 31.41
N ALA A 259 -0.50 -25.87 31.66
CA ALA A 259 -1.31 -25.15 30.67
C ALA A 259 -0.62 -23.85 30.21
N HIS A 260 -0.07 -23.08 31.15
CA HIS A 260 0.69 -21.87 30.84
C HIS A 260 1.94 -22.16 29.99
N HIS A 261 2.71 -23.21 30.34
CA HIS A 261 3.87 -23.63 29.53
C HIS A 261 3.48 -24.08 28.12
N LEU A 262 2.37 -24.80 27.97
CA LEU A 262 1.87 -25.21 26.66
C LEU A 262 1.42 -23.99 25.83
N SER A 263 0.71 -23.04 26.43
CA SER A 263 0.34 -21.77 25.79
C SER A 263 1.58 -21.02 25.29
N TYR A 264 2.62 -20.91 26.11
CA TYR A 264 3.88 -20.24 25.73
C TYR A 264 4.62 -21.00 24.62
N ALA A 265 4.59 -22.34 24.63
CA ALA A 265 5.17 -23.15 23.57
C ALA A 265 4.45 -22.95 22.22
N ILE A 266 3.12 -22.85 22.25
CA ILE A 266 2.28 -22.57 21.07
C ILE A 266 2.56 -21.18 20.53
N GLU A 267 2.54 -20.15 21.39
CA GLU A 267 2.86 -18.77 21.01
C GLU A 267 4.22 -18.69 20.30
N ASN A 268 5.27 -19.25 20.91
CA ASN A 268 6.61 -19.21 20.33
C ASN A 268 6.72 -19.97 19.02
N LYS A 269 6.04 -21.12 18.92
CA LYS A 269 6.02 -21.93 17.69
C LYS A 269 5.33 -21.18 16.55
N ILE A 270 4.20 -20.54 16.81
CA ILE A 270 3.49 -19.70 15.84
C ILE A 270 4.38 -18.51 15.42
N LYS A 271 4.96 -17.77 16.38
CA LYS A 271 5.83 -16.61 16.08
C LYS A 271 7.07 -16.99 15.28
N ARG A 272 7.59 -18.21 15.45
CA ARG A 272 8.74 -18.73 14.71
C ARG A 272 8.39 -19.16 13.28
N ASP A 273 7.27 -19.86 13.12
CA ASP A 273 6.88 -20.44 11.84
C ASP A 273 6.22 -19.37 10.93
N PHE A 274 5.52 -18.39 11.50
CA PHE A 274 4.88 -17.28 10.77
C PHE A 274 5.57 -15.94 11.02
N ARG A 275 6.39 -15.50 10.06
CA ARG A 275 7.09 -14.22 10.15
C ARG A 275 6.13 -13.03 10.10
N GLY A 276 6.13 -12.21 11.15
CA GLY A 276 5.30 -11.01 11.25
C GLY A 276 4.22 -11.10 12.32
N VAL A 277 4.03 -12.27 12.94
CA VAL A 277 3.19 -12.42 14.13
C VAL A 277 3.85 -11.70 15.31
N THR A 278 3.15 -10.73 15.87
CA THR A 278 3.61 -9.92 17.01
C THR A 278 2.95 -10.35 18.30
N ASP A 279 1.68 -10.78 18.24
CA ASP A 279 0.90 -11.19 19.41
C ASP A 279 0.10 -12.46 19.13
N VAL A 280 0.02 -13.33 20.14
CA VAL A 280 -0.75 -14.57 20.10
C VAL A 280 -1.46 -14.76 21.43
N VAL A 281 -2.79 -14.85 21.40
CA VAL A 281 -3.60 -15.18 22.57
C VAL A 281 -4.14 -16.59 22.42
N VAL A 282 -3.79 -17.45 23.38
CA VAL A 282 -4.24 -18.83 23.42
C VAL A 282 -5.26 -18.99 24.55
N HIS A 283 -6.50 -19.29 24.20
CA HIS A 283 -7.53 -19.65 25.15
C HIS A 283 -7.49 -21.17 25.38
N MET A 284 -7.25 -21.57 26.63
CA MET A 284 -7.13 -22.97 27.02
C MET A 284 -8.49 -23.49 27.49
N GLU A 285 -8.99 -24.54 26.86
CA GLU A 285 -10.25 -25.20 27.23
C GLU A 285 -9.99 -26.66 27.62
N PRO A 286 -10.56 -27.16 28.73
CA PRO A 286 -10.47 -28.57 29.05
C PRO A 286 -11.34 -29.37 28.08
N MET A 287 -10.89 -30.55 27.66
CA MET A 287 -11.68 -31.44 26.82
C MET A 287 -13.01 -31.75 27.50
N GLU A 288 -14.14 -31.44 26.86
CA GLU A 288 -15.43 -31.87 27.37
C GLU A 288 -15.57 -33.39 27.23
N MET A 289 -15.99 -34.08 28.30
CA MET A 289 -16.48 -35.45 28.13
C MET A 289 -17.66 -35.39 27.18
N GLU A 290 -17.65 -36.24 26.16
CA GLU A 290 -18.62 -36.32 25.08
C GLU A 290 -20.07 -36.31 25.63
N LYS A 291 -20.64 -35.12 25.83
CA LYS A 291 -22.08 -34.97 26.07
C LYS A 291 -22.73 -35.02 24.70
N ASN A 292 -23.10 -36.24 24.30
CA ASN A 292 -24.11 -36.57 23.31
C ASN A 292 -24.45 -35.38 22.38
N LYS A 293 -23.73 -35.26 21.25
CA LYS A 293 -24.10 -34.36 20.16
C LYS A 293 -25.53 -34.72 19.73
N LYS A 294 -26.54 -34.07 20.33
CA LYS A 294 -27.88 -34.05 19.79
C LYS A 294 -27.80 -33.25 18.50
N ARG A 295 -27.80 -33.98 17.39
CA ARG A 295 -28.20 -33.51 16.06
C ARG A 295 -29.44 -32.63 16.21
N PHE A 296 -29.34 -31.37 15.82
CA PHE A 296 -30.40 -30.60 15.17
C PHE A 296 -29.72 -29.63 14.21
#